data_AF-A0A7J0BG15-F1
#
_entry.id   AF-A0A7J0BG15-F1
#
_cell.length_a   1.000
_cell.length_b   1.000
_cell.length_c   1.000
_cell.angle_alpha   90.00
_cell.angle_beta   90.00
_cell.angle_gamma   90.00
#
_symmetry.space_group_name_H-M   'P 1'
#
loop_
_entity.id
_entity.type
_entity.pdbx_description
1 polymer ?
#
loop_
_entity_poly.entity_id
_entity_poly.type
_entity_poly.pdbx_seq_one_letter_code
_entity_poly.pdbx_strand_id
1 'polypeptide(L)'
;MANLTTGPPAEKAGNKNIPTPIPVITGLLHGSVAAASLLDGLPVGVALLDTERRVIRINSRGEALLGIGPDQACGLPCHHVIRSSRCFKDCPLAPGGPDGGLVEAVSTTCPISHDTDIIDRQRRKVPVRACVVPLHDEKGTHVGYMEVLEEVTACAAPAPSAAGDSELEGFISHSPAMQPLFSAMRIIAETDSTVLITGETGTGKDLLAEAIHKASGRASGPFVKVNCGALPEHLLESELFGHVRGAFTGAVSDKPGRFRLAAGGTLFLTEIGDLPLSLQVKLLTVLDDQCIHPLGATRPVTVDVRIIAATHRNLERMVQEGRFREDLLFRLNVVRLHVPPLREREGDVRLLLDHFLRRMASSGKRGVQSFTPEALKLLCEYDWPGNVRELRNIVEYAVHFSSGDTIGIPSIPKSVLDRIEQGPQLRAETSHPAQRSLPAPGSSYSAHDSAYGTSSTHSHTSGREQDEAESRQHNRQHEGQHGRQFDRRHDAERDNPAQRNDPVFLSWQDKERAMILDALERTGGRRQQAAELLGWSRSTLWRKLNSHGLV
;
A
#
# COMPACT_ATOMS: atom_id res chain seq x y z
N MET A 1 0.66 -19.33 -47.66
CA MET A 1 0.88 -20.79 -47.71
C MET A 1 2.10 -21.10 -46.85
N ALA A 2 1.91 -21.31 -45.55
CA ALA A 2 2.97 -21.75 -44.64
C ALA A 2 2.68 -23.21 -44.29
N ASN A 3 3.53 -24.12 -44.78
CA ASN A 3 3.53 -25.53 -44.42
C ASN A 3 4.80 -25.76 -43.61
N LEU A 4 4.67 -26.24 -42.37
CA LEU A 4 5.75 -26.93 -41.69
C LEU A 4 5.91 -28.29 -42.40
N THR A 5 6.87 -28.39 -43.31
CA THR A 5 7.17 -29.64 -44.00
C THR A 5 8.03 -30.52 -43.09
N THR A 6 7.46 -31.63 -42.61
CA THR A 6 8.20 -32.76 -42.03
C THR A 6 8.76 -33.63 -43.16
N GLY A 7 10.07 -33.86 -43.16
CA GLY A 7 10.74 -34.80 -44.07
C GLY A 7 10.48 -36.27 -43.67
N PRO A 8 10.74 -37.24 -44.56
CA PRO A 8 10.36 -38.64 -44.38
C PRO A 8 11.23 -39.38 -43.33
N PRO A 9 10.80 -40.54 -42.82
CA PRO A 9 11.47 -41.20 -41.71
C PRO A 9 12.76 -41.89 -42.17
N ALA A 10 13.88 -41.62 -41.51
CA ALA A 10 15.15 -42.27 -41.78
C ALA A 10 15.25 -43.62 -41.03
N GLU A 11 15.46 -44.67 -41.82
CA GLU A 11 15.78 -46.03 -41.41
C GLU A 11 17.07 -46.12 -40.58
N LYS A 12 17.15 -47.19 -39.77
CA LYS A 12 18.33 -47.59 -38.98
C LYS A 12 19.58 -47.78 -39.85
N ALA A 13 20.62 -46.98 -39.63
CA ALA A 13 22.02 -47.43 -39.70
C ALA A 13 23.02 -46.31 -39.31
N GLY A 14 23.98 -46.65 -38.43
CA GLY A 14 25.36 -46.18 -38.54
C GLY A 14 25.68 -44.73 -38.15
N ASN A 15 26.21 -44.59 -36.93
CA ASN A 15 27.08 -43.51 -36.43
C ASN A 15 27.69 -42.57 -37.51
N LYS A 16 27.10 -41.38 -37.68
CA LYS A 16 27.74 -40.17 -38.24
C LYS A 16 27.12 -38.95 -37.53
N ASN A 17 27.97 -38.04 -37.07
CA ASN A 17 27.59 -36.68 -36.66
C ASN A 17 26.88 -35.98 -37.82
N ILE A 18 25.55 -36.08 -37.87
CA ILE A 18 24.71 -35.28 -38.77
C ILE A 18 24.41 -34.00 -37.98
N PRO A 19 24.83 -32.80 -38.46
CA PRO A 19 24.46 -31.56 -37.80
C PRO A 19 22.93 -31.44 -37.79
N THR A 20 22.38 -31.35 -36.58
CA THR A 20 20.96 -31.12 -36.31
C THR A 20 20.51 -29.89 -37.10
N PRO A 21 19.46 -29.98 -37.95
CA PRO A 21 19.02 -28.85 -38.77
C PRO A 21 18.66 -27.68 -37.86
N ILE A 22 19.26 -26.51 -38.10
CA ILE A 22 19.02 -25.32 -37.29
C ILE A 22 17.58 -24.85 -37.57
N PRO A 23 16.69 -24.81 -36.57
CA PRO A 23 15.33 -24.35 -36.78
C PRO A 23 15.34 -22.87 -37.19
N VAL A 24 14.51 -22.53 -38.17
CA VAL A 24 14.42 -21.17 -38.74
C VAL A 24 13.00 -20.65 -38.56
N ILE A 25 12.88 -19.42 -38.08
CA ILE A 25 11.63 -18.67 -37.97
C ILE A 25 11.50 -17.81 -39.23
N THR A 26 10.53 -18.14 -40.07
CA THR A 26 10.22 -17.38 -41.29
C THR A 26 9.15 -16.33 -41.02
N GLY A 27 9.17 -15.21 -41.76
CA GLY A 27 8.12 -14.18 -41.68
C GLY A 27 8.24 -13.20 -40.50
N LEU A 28 9.28 -13.33 -39.66
CA LEU A 28 9.53 -12.40 -38.55
C LEU A 28 10.10 -11.05 -39.03
N LEU A 29 10.96 -11.07 -40.04
CA LEU A 29 11.60 -9.90 -40.67
C LEU A 29 11.68 -10.12 -42.20
N HIS A 30 12.32 -9.20 -42.95
CA HIS A 30 12.54 -9.30 -44.41
C HIS A 30 13.38 -10.53 -44.87
N GLY A 31 13.68 -11.46 -43.96
CA GLY A 31 14.38 -12.71 -44.20
C GLY A 31 14.11 -13.72 -43.08
N SER A 32 14.59 -14.94 -43.28
CA SER A 32 14.41 -16.04 -42.32
C SER A 32 15.42 -15.94 -41.17
N VAL A 33 14.96 -15.98 -39.92
CA VAL A 33 15.81 -15.79 -38.73
C VAL A 33 16.14 -17.15 -38.11
N ALA A 34 17.43 -17.45 -37.91
CA ALA A 34 17.84 -18.65 -37.19
C ALA A 34 17.33 -18.57 -35.74
N ALA A 35 16.58 -19.59 -35.29
CA ALA A 35 15.97 -19.58 -33.96
C ALA A 35 17.03 -19.47 -32.84
N ALA A 36 18.24 -20.01 -33.05
CA ALA A 36 19.35 -19.85 -32.13
C ALA A 36 19.67 -18.38 -31.85
N SER A 37 19.80 -17.56 -32.91
CA SER A 37 20.12 -16.13 -32.77
C SER A 37 19.05 -15.35 -32.01
N LEU A 38 17.78 -15.75 -32.13
CA LEU A 38 16.69 -15.11 -31.41
C LEU A 38 16.67 -15.56 -29.94
N LEU A 39 16.72 -16.86 -29.70
CA LEU A 39 16.56 -17.44 -28.38
C LEU A 39 17.78 -17.20 -27.48
N ASP A 40 18.99 -17.18 -28.03
CA ASP A 40 20.22 -16.89 -27.27
C ASP A 40 20.32 -15.43 -26.82
N GLY A 41 19.55 -14.53 -27.45
CA GLY A 41 19.42 -13.14 -27.00
C GLY A 41 18.56 -12.98 -25.73
N LEU A 42 17.82 -14.02 -25.32
CA LEU A 42 16.94 -13.95 -24.16
C LEU A 42 17.73 -14.19 -22.85
N PRO A 43 17.53 -13.37 -21.80
CA PRO A 43 18.23 -13.53 -20.52
C PRO A 43 17.68 -14.67 -19.65
N VAL A 44 16.84 -15.55 -20.21
CA VAL A 44 16.15 -16.65 -19.52
C VAL A 44 16.42 -17.98 -20.25
N GLY A 45 16.31 -19.10 -19.54
CA GLY A 45 16.40 -20.42 -20.16
C GLY A 45 15.17 -20.70 -21.01
N VAL A 46 15.35 -21.19 -22.24
CA VAL A 46 14.25 -21.50 -23.15
C VAL A 46 14.47 -22.88 -23.77
N ALA A 47 13.41 -23.68 -23.79
CA ALA A 47 13.30 -24.96 -24.48
C ALA A 47 12.12 -24.92 -25.46
N LEU A 48 12.38 -25.16 -26.74
CA LEU A 48 11.35 -25.39 -27.76
C LEU A 48 11.01 -26.86 -27.81
N LEU A 49 9.72 -27.18 -27.79
CA LEU A 49 9.18 -28.53 -27.79
C LEU A 49 8.23 -28.73 -28.99
N ASP A 50 8.19 -29.93 -29.54
CA ASP A 50 7.17 -30.32 -30.51
C ASP A 50 5.83 -30.69 -29.82
N THR A 51 4.83 -31.04 -30.61
CA THR A 51 3.51 -31.49 -30.11
C THR A 51 3.57 -32.80 -29.33
N GLU A 52 4.63 -33.60 -29.49
CA GLU A 52 4.89 -34.83 -28.73
C GLU A 52 5.69 -34.57 -27.43
N ARG A 53 6.02 -33.29 -27.14
CA ARG A 53 6.82 -32.83 -26.00
C ARG A 53 8.29 -33.28 -26.07
N ARG A 54 8.82 -33.46 -27.27
CA ARG A 54 10.25 -33.67 -27.50
C ARG A 54 10.94 -32.34 -27.71
N VAL A 55 12.14 -32.20 -27.15
CA VAL A 55 12.92 -30.98 -27.26
C VAL A 55 13.41 -30.83 -28.69
N ILE A 56 13.02 -29.74 -29.36
CA ILE A 56 13.54 -29.32 -30.65
C ILE A 56 14.87 -28.59 -30.44
N ARG A 57 14.92 -27.70 -29.43
CA ARG A 57 16.12 -26.90 -29.13
C ARG A 57 16.06 -26.31 -27.73
N ILE A 58 17.23 -26.03 -27.15
CA ILE A 58 17.40 -25.17 -25.98
C ILE A 58 18.35 -24.03 -26.32
N ASN A 59 18.18 -22.87 -25.68
CA ASN A 59 19.13 -21.76 -25.78
C ASN A 59 20.30 -21.94 -24.80
N SER A 60 21.33 -21.11 -24.96
CA SER A 60 22.55 -21.08 -24.14
C SER A 60 22.26 -20.92 -22.64
N ARG A 61 21.25 -20.12 -22.26
CA ARG A 61 20.80 -20.01 -20.87
C ARG A 61 20.17 -21.30 -20.36
N GLY A 62 19.35 -21.96 -21.17
CA GLY A 62 18.76 -23.26 -20.88
C GLY A 62 19.81 -24.36 -20.77
N GLU A 63 20.84 -24.35 -21.61
CA GLU A 63 21.99 -25.26 -21.50
C GLU A 63 22.75 -25.05 -20.19
N ALA A 64 23.03 -23.79 -19.82
CA ALA A 64 23.72 -23.48 -18.57
C ALA A 64 22.92 -23.97 -17.35
N LEU A 65 21.60 -23.80 -17.40
CA LEU A 65 20.68 -24.11 -16.29
C LEU A 65 20.39 -25.61 -16.16
N LEU A 66 20.08 -26.29 -17.27
CA LEU A 66 19.75 -27.72 -17.30
C LEU A 66 20.98 -28.63 -17.36
N GLY A 67 22.11 -28.08 -17.79
CA GLY A 67 23.33 -28.84 -17.92
C GLY A 67 23.23 -29.97 -18.95
N ILE A 68 22.57 -29.72 -20.08
CA ILE A 68 22.62 -30.59 -21.25
C ILE A 68 22.81 -29.70 -22.48
N GLY A 69 23.67 -30.11 -23.40
CA GLY A 69 23.91 -29.33 -24.61
C GLY A 69 22.74 -29.42 -25.59
N PRO A 70 22.55 -28.44 -26.48
CA PRO A 70 21.41 -28.40 -27.41
C PRO A 70 21.35 -29.64 -28.32
N ASP A 71 22.49 -30.14 -28.80
CA ASP A 71 22.54 -31.32 -29.66
C ASP A 71 22.22 -32.62 -28.90
N GLN A 72 22.52 -32.66 -27.60
CA GLN A 72 22.21 -33.80 -26.73
C GLN A 72 20.74 -33.78 -26.28
N ALA A 73 20.16 -32.60 -26.12
CA ALA A 73 18.77 -32.43 -25.72
C ALA A 73 17.80 -32.71 -26.88
N CYS A 74 18.21 -32.41 -28.12
CA CYS A 74 17.36 -32.55 -29.30
C CYS A 74 16.78 -33.97 -29.45
N GLY A 75 15.47 -34.07 -29.65
CA GLY A 75 14.71 -35.31 -29.82
C GLY A 75 14.38 -36.06 -28.52
N LEU A 76 14.97 -35.68 -27.39
CA LEU A 76 14.64 -36.26 -26.08
C LEU A 76 13.30 -35.72 -25.57
N PRO A 77 12.50 -36.54 -24.86
CA PRO A 77 11.35 -36.07 -24.13
C PRO A 77 11.73 -34.97 -23.11
N CYS A 78 10.92 -33.92 -23.00
CA CYS A 78 11.20 -32.77 -22.14
C CYS A 78 11.46 -33.17 -20.67
N HIS A 79 10.76 -34.19 -20.14
CA HIS A 79 10.94 -34.66 -18.77
C HIS A 79 12.33 -35.29 -18.49
N HIS A 80 13.02 -35.80 -19.51
CA HIS A 80 14.40 -36.28 -19.39
C HIS A 80 15.44 -35.15 -19.40
N VAL A 81 15.06 -34.01 -19.97
CA VAL A 81 15.92 -32.84 -20.17
C VAL A 81 15.75 -31.84 -19.03
N ILE A 82 14.51 -31.42 -18.77
CA ILE A 82 14.15 -30.39 -17.79
C ILE A 82 14.15 -30.94 -16.36
N ARG A 83 13.74 -32.21 -16.20
CA ARG A 83 13.79 -32.95 -14.92
C ARG A 83 13.16 -32.19 -13.76
N SER A 84 12.09 -31.46 -14.05
CA SER A 84 11.35 -30.74 -13.01
C SER A 84 10.62 -31.73 -12.10
N SER A 85 10.48 -31.39 -10.81
CA SER A 85 9.69 -32.17 -9.86
C SER A 85 8.23 -32.39 -10.30
N ARG A 86 7.68 -31.47 -11.11
CA ARG A 86 6.33 -31.56 -11.68
C ARG A 86 6.24 -32.41 -12.94
N CYS A 87 7.36 -32.64 -13.65
CA CYS A 87 7.38 -33.56 -14.79
C CYS A 87 6.90 -34.97 -14.43
N PHE A 88 7.03 -35.37 -13.16
CA PHE A 88 6.69 -36.70 -12.66
C PHE A 88 5.35 -36.78 -11.91
N LYS A 89 4.86 -35.65 -11.38
CA LYS A 89 3.66 -35.63 -10.50
C LYS A 89 2.43 -35.09 -11.20
N ASP A 90 2.56 -33.93 -11.85
CA ASP A 90 1.44 -33.11 -12.31
C ASP A 90 1.89 -32.23 -13.49
N CYS A 91 2.34 -32.88 -14.57
CA CYS A 91 2.90 -32.20 -15.72
C CYS A 91 1.84 -31.31 -16.42
N PRO A 92 2.08 -30.00 -16.61
CA PRO A 92 1.18 -29.11 -17.34
C PRO A 92 1.17 -29.36 -18.85
N LEU A 93 1.93 -30.33 -19.36
CA LEU A 93 1.86 -30.77 -20.76
C LEU A 93 1.29 -32.20 -20.90
N ALA A 94 1.11 -32.91 -19.78
CA ALA A 94 0.41 -34.19 -19.72
C ALA A 94 -0.37 -34.25 -18.41
N PRO A 95 -1.66 -33.86 -18.44
CA PRO A 95 -2.55 -34.10 -17.32
C PRO A 95 -2.53 -35.60 -17.02
N GLY A 96 -2.01 -35.94 -15.84
CA GLY A 96 -1.93 -37.33 -15.37
C GLY A 96 -0.55 -37.94 -15.20
N GLY A 97 0.52 -37.18 -15.43
CA GLY A 97 1.87 -37.71 -15.27
C GLY A 97 2.15 -38.88 -16.24
N PRO A 98 3.25 -39.61 -16.05
CA PRO A 98 3.57 -40.78 -16.88
C PRO A 98 2.57 -41.95 -16.71
N ASP A 99 1.75 -41.95 -15.66
CA ASP A 99 0.88 -43.08 -15.26
C ASP A 99 -0.65 -42.80 -15.37
N GLY A 100 -1.08 -41.70 -16.00
CA GLY A 100 -2.50 -41.50 -16.37
C GLY A 100 -3.46 -41.13 -15.24
N GLY A 101 -3.20 -40.03 -14.53
CA GLY A 101 -4.15 -39.36 -13.62
C GLY A 101 -5.08 -38.33 -14.28
N LEU A 102 -6.34 -38.28 -13.84
CA LEU A 102 -7.38 -37.35 -14.31
C LEU A 102 -7.09 -35.89 -13.89
N VAL A 103 -6.55 -35.09 -14.81
CA VAL A 103 -6.61 -33.62 -14.77
C VAL A 103 -7.07 -33.17 -16.16
N GLU A 104 -7.92 -32.14 -16.27
CA GLU A 104 -8.38 -31.66 -17.58
C GLU A 104 -7.20 -31.21 -18.45
N ALA A 105 -7.27 -31.54 -19.74
CA ALA A 105 -6.30 -31.16 -20.75
C ALA A 105 -6.00 -29.66 -20.69
N VAL A 106 -4.71 -29.35 -20.65
CA VAL A 106 -4.20 -27.99 -20.77
C VAL A 106 -4.81 -27.33 -21.99
N SER A 107 -5.46 -26.19 -21.75
CA SER A 107 -5.96 -25.31 -22.79
C SER A 107 -4.81 -25.03 -23.74
N THR A 108 -4.89 -25.56 -24.96
CA THR A 108 -3.92 -25.33 -26.04
C THR A 108 -3.81 -23.85 -26.42
N THR A 109 -4.56 -22.94 -25.79
CA THR A 109 -4.67 -21.53 -26.17
C THR A 109 -4.00 -20.54 -25.21
N CYS A 110 -3.60 -20.93 -23.99
CA CYS A 110 -3.08 -19.99 -22.98
C CYS A 110 -1.75 -20.45 -22.36
N PRO A 111 -0.81 -19.52 -22.06
CA PRO A 111 0.38 -19.81 -21.28
C PRO A 111 0.06 -20.27 -19.86
N ILE A 112 0.87 -21.20 -19.32
CA ILE A 112 0.77 -21.68 -17.94
C ILE A 112 2.11 -21.43 -17.24
N SER A 113 2.07 -20.61 -16.19
CA SER A 113 3.24 -20.31 -15.35
C SER A 113 3.12 -21.01 -14.00
N HIS A 114 4.22 -21.56 -13.51
CA HIS A 114 4.28 -22.17 -12.19
C HIS A 114 5.71 -22.22 -11.63
N ASP A 115 5.82 -22.28 -10.30
CA ASP A 115 7.09 -22.46 -9.63
C ASP A 115 7.39 -23.96 -9.48
N THR A 116 8.64 -24.36 -9.75
CA THR A 116 9.11 -25.74 -9.67
C THR A 116 10.61 -25.79 -9.37
N ASP A 117 11.16 -26.99 -9.19
CA ASP A 117 12.59 -27.19 -9.06
C ASP A 117 13.06 -28.06 -10.22
N ILE A 118 14.21 -27.72 -10.79
CA ILE A 118 14.95 -28.56 -11.73
C ILE A 118 16.21 -29.12 -11.06
N ILE A 119 16.80 -30.14 -11.66
CA ILE A 119 18.07 -30.72 -11.17
C ILE A 119 19.17 -30.33 -12.15
N ASP A 120 20.14 -29.55 -11.68
CA ASP A 120 21.28 -29.12 -12.48
C ASP A 120 22.33 -30.23 -12.69
N ARG A 121 23.38 -29.94 -13.46
CA ARG A 121 24.53 -30.83 -13.73
C ARG A 121 25.25 -31.31 -12.46
N GLN A 122 25.19 -30.54 -11.38
CA GLN A 122 25.83 -30.82 -10.10
C GLN A 122 24.91 -31.59 -9.14
N ARG A 123 23.76 -32.07 -9.63
CA ARG A 123 22.69 -32.72 -8.86
C ARG A 123 22.10 -31.83 -7.76
N ARG A 124 22.18 -30.52 -7.92
CA ARG A 124 21.54 -29.56 -7.02
C ARG A 124 20.13 -29.28 -7.51
N LYS A 125 19.21 -29.12 -6.57
CA LYS A 125 17.87 -28.62 -6.87
C LYS A 125 17.97 -27.11 -7.05
N VAL A 126 17.61 -26.63 -8.24
CA VAL A 126 17.56 -25.21 -8.56
C VAL A 126 16.09 -24.81 -8.65
N PRO A 127 15.60 -23.92 -7.78
CA PRO A 127 14.24 -23.42 -7.88
C PRO A 127 14.13 -22.53 -9.11
N VAL A 128 13.13 -22.79 -9.94
CA VAL A 128 12.86 -22.06 -11.16
C VAL A 128 11.39 -21.73 -11.29
N ARG A 129 11.09 -20.60 -11.92
CA ARG A 129 9.76 -20.35 -12.47
C ARG A 129 9.72 -20.90 -13.90
N ALA A 130 8.84 -21.86 -14.12
CA ALA A 130 8.61 -22.47 -15.42
C ALA A 130 7.33 -21.91 -16.06
N CYS A 131 7.43 -21.41 -17.29
CA CYS A 131 6.30 -20.94 -18.07
C CYS A 131 6.21 -21.74 -19.37
N VAL A 132 5.11 -22.47 -19.56
CA VAL A 132 4.84 -23.22 -20.78
C VAL A 132 3.90 -22.39 -21.66
N VAL A 133 4.34 -22.08 -22.86
CA VAL A 133 3.64 -21.24 -23.85
C VAL A 133 3.29 -22.11 -25.06
N PRO A 134 2.00 -22.30 -25.41
CA PRO A 134 1.64 -22.99 -26.63
C PRO A 134 1.98 -22.14 -27.87
N LEU A 135 2.59 -22.77 -28.87
CA LEU A 135 2.96 -22.15 -30.14
C LEU A 135 1.91 -22.50 -31.20
N HIS A 136 1.47 -21.48 -31.95
CA HIS A 136 0.50 -21.61 -33.02
C HIS A 136 1.05 -21.10 -34.35
N ASP A 137 0.60 -21.67 -35.46
CA ASP A 137 0.84 -21.12 -36.79
C ASP A 137 -0.05 -19.90 -37.09
N GLU A 138 0.15 -19.26 -38.24
CA GLU A 138 -0.66 -18.11 -38.71
C GLU A 138 -2.15 -18.42 -38.84
N LYS A 139 -2.54 -19.70 -38.89
CA LYS A 139 -3.93 -20.16 -39.00
C LYS A 139 -4.52 -20.52 -37.62
N GLY A 140 -3.77 -20.35 -36.54
CA GLY A 140 -4.17 -20.70 -35.18
C GLY A 140 -4.06 -22.20 -34.86
N THR A 141 -3.38 -22.98 -35.70
CA THR A 141 -3.13 -24.40 -35.45
C THR A 141 -1.99 -24.56 -34.46
N HIS A 142 -2.18 -25.37 -33.41
CA HIS A 142 -1.14 -25.66 -32.43
C HIS A 142 0.00 -26.49 -33.05
N VAL A 143 1.23 -25.98 -32.98
CA VAL A 143 2.42 -26.56 -33.63
C VAL A 143 3.51 -27.00 -32.66
N GLY A 144 3.36 -26.72 -31.36
CA GLY A 144 4.31 -27.13 -30.33
C GLY A 144 4.25 -26.23 -29.10
N TYR A 145 5.27 -26.32 -28.24
CA TYR A 145 5.34 -25.56 -27.00
C TYR A 145 6.69 -24.85 -26.86
N MET A 146 6.71 -23.77 -26.12
CA MET A 146 7.92 -23.12 -25.64
C MET A 146 7.89 -23.11 -24.12
N GLU A 147 8.89 -23.72 -23.50
CA GLU A 147 9.06 -23.74 -22.06
C GLU A 147 10.18 -22.78 -21.66
N VAL A 148 9.84 -21.80 -20.84
CA VAL A 148 10.75 -20.77 -20.32
C VAL A 148 11.06 -21.08 -18.87
N LEU A 149 12.34 -21.09 -18.52
CA LEU A 149 12.87 -21.41 -17.20
C LEU A 149 13.67 -20.22 -16.67
N GLU A 150 13.23 -19.67 -15.54
CA GLU A 150 13.89 -18.56 -14.87
C GLU A 150 14.37 -19.02 -13.48
N GLU A 151 15.66 -18.93 -13.20
CA GLU A 151 16.22 -19.25 -11.88
C GLU A 151 15.76 -18.24 -10.84
N VAL A 152 15.14 -18.74 -9.78
CA VAL A 152 14.74 -17.91 -8.64
C VAL A 152 15.93 -17.90 -7.68
N THR A 153 16.70 -16.81 -7.65
CA THR A 153 17.88 -16.73 -6.80
C THR A 153 17.49 -16.88 -5.32
N ALA A 154 17.83 -18.02 -4.73
CA ALA A 154 17.66 -18.29 -3.31
C ALA A 154 18.77 -17.58 -2.52
N CYS A 155 18.54 -16.34 -2.07
CA CYS A 155 19.16 -15.90 -0.83
C CYS A 155 18.62 -16.79 0.29
N ALA A 156 19.52 -17.49 0.97
CA ALA A 156 19.25 -18.55 1.91
C ALA A 156 18.35 -18.11 3.07
N ALA A 157 17.12 -18.62 3.07
CA ALA A 157 16.40 -19.01 4.28
C ALA A 157 15.70 -20.36 3.97
N PRO A 158 15.68 -21.32 4.91
CA PRO A 158 15.05 -22.61 4.67
C PRO A 158 13.55 -22.41 4.45
N ALA A 159 13.04 -22.86 3.31
CA ALA A 159 11.60 -22.89 3.05
C ALA A 159 10.92 -23.81 4.08
N PRO A 160 9.89 -23.34 4.81
CA PRO A 160 9.05 -24.24 5.58
C PRO A 160 8.31 -25.15 4.58
N SER A 161 8.25 -26.42 4.97
CA SER A 161 7.57 -27.51 4.28
C SER A 161 6.17 -27.14 3.77
N ALA A 162 5.83 -27.72 2.63
CA ALA A 162 4.50 -27.72 2.00
C ALA A 162 3.34 -27.93 3.01
N ALA A 163 2.78 -26.81 3.46
CA ALA A 163 1.43 -26.65 3.97
C ALA A 163 1.13 -25.13 3.97
N GLY A 164 0.23 -24.69 3.10
CA GLY A 164 -0.25 -23.31 3.04
C GLY A 164 0.39 -22.48 1.95
N ASP A 165 -0.44 -22.02 1.03
CA ASP A 165 -0.27 -20.73 0.37
C ASP A 165 0.31 -19.74 1.38
N SER A 166 1.26 -18.88 0.98
CA SER A 166 1.82 -17.87 1.88
C SER A 166 0.76 -16.77 2.14
N GLU A 167 -0.28 -17.12 2.89
CA GLU A 167 -0.92 -16.26 3.87
C GLU A 167 0.21 -15.83 4.81
N LEU A 168 0.85 -14.69 4.53
CA LEU A 168 1.50 -13.93 5.59
C LEU A 168 0.43 -13.79 6.67
N GLU A 169 0.61 -14.37 7.86
CA GLU A 169 -0.46 -14.55 8.86
C GLU A 169 -1.45 -13.37 8.93
N GLY A 170 -2.59 -13.48 8.23
CA GLY A 170 -3.66 -12.47 8.18
C GLY A 170 -3.66 -11.47 6.99
N PHE A 171 -2.63 -11.42 6.14
CA PHE A 171 -2.55 -10.57 4.95
C PHE A 171 -2.69 -11.38 3.66
N ILE A 172 -3.79 -11.17 2.95
CA ILE A 172 -4.20 -11.98 1.79
C ILE A 172 -4.12 -11.12 0.53
N SER A 173 -3.32 -11.55 -0.45
CA SER A 173 -3.23 -10.92 -1.77
C SER A 173 -2.53 -11.84 -2.77
N HIS A 174 -3.01 -11.84 -4.01
CA HIS A 174 -2.32 -12.45 -5.15
C HIS A 174 -1.94 -11.42 -6.21
N SER A 175 -2.25 -10.14 -5.99
CA SER A 175 -2.00 -9.09 -6.96
C SER A 175 -0.50 -8.85 -7.23
N PRO A 176 -0.08 -8.66 -8.49
CA PRO A 176 1.28 -8.28 -8.83
C PRO A 176 1.75 -6.99 -8.14
N ALA A 177 0.84 -6.03 -7.92
CA ALA A 177 1.13 -4.76 -7.24
C ALA A 177 1.63 -4.95 -5.79
N MET A 178 1.34 -6.10 -5.18
CA MET A 178 1.71 -6.43 -3.81
C MET A 178 3.02 -7.21 -3.68
N GLN A 179 3.53 -7.77 -4.78
CA GLN A 179 4.77 -8.56 -4.77
C GLN A 179 6.01 -7.76 -4.31
N PRO A 180 6.22 -6.50 -4.76
CA PRO A 180 7.34 -5.69 -4.26
C PRO A 180 7.24 -5.43 -2.76
N LEU A 181 6.02 -5.22 -2.25
CA LEU A 181 5.77 -4.97 -0.83
C LEU A 181 6.14 -6.20 0.01
N PHE A 182 5.71 -7.40 -0.40
CA PHE A 182 6.02 -8.64 0.32
C PHE A 182 7.51 -8.99 0.28
N SER A 183 8.17 -8.73 -0.84
CA SER A 183 9.60 -8.93 -0.98
C SER A 183 10.38 -7.99 -0.07
N ALA A 184 10.03 -6.70 -0.07
CA ALA A 184 10.63 -5.71 0.80
C ALA A 184 10.40 -6.06 2.28
N MET A 185 9.17 -6.45 2.64
CA MET A 185 8.79 -6.79 4.01
C MET A 185 9.69 -7.88 4.61
N ARG A 186 10.01 -8.94 3.85
CA ARG A 186 10.88 -10.04 4.30
C ARG A 186 12.29 -9.54 4.64
N ILE A 187 12.87 -8.70 3.79
CA ILE A 187 14.19 -8.12 4.00
C ILE A 187 14.19 -7.17 5.21
N ILE A 188 13.16 -6.33 5.32
CA ILE A 188 13.05 -5.30 6.35
C ILE A 188 12.80 -5.92 7.73
N ALA A 189 12.08 -7.05 7.78
CA ALA A 189 11.80 -7.73 9.03
C ALA A 189 13.08 -8.14 9.78
N GLU A 190 14.14 -8.51 9.06
CA GLU A 190 15.45 -8.88 9.61
C GLU A 190 16.25 -7.69 10.18
N THR A 191 15.84 -6.46 9.88
CA THR A 191 16.52 -5.24 10.33
C THR A 191 15.76 -4.53 11.45
N ASP A 192 16.48 -3.79 12.29
CA ASP A 192 15.90 -2.92 13.34
C ASP A 192 15.56 -1.50 12.84
N SER A 193 15.64 -1.26 11.52
CA SER A 193 15.37 0.04 10.92
C SER A 193 13.93 0.52 11.15
N THR A 194 13.76 1.84 11.28
CA THR A 194 12.46 2.48 11.33
C THR A 194 11.72 2.32 10.00
N VAL A 195 10.45 1.93 10.08
CA VAL A 195 9.61 1.68 8.89
C VAL A 195 8.45 2.67 8.85
N LEU A 196 8.30 3.38 7.74
CA LEU A 196 7.16 4.24 7.45
C LEU A 196 6.23 3.55 6.44
N ILE A 197 5.05 3.17 6.91
CA ILE A 197 3.98 2.57 6.10
C ILE A 197 3.03 3.67 5.63
N THR A 198 2.92 3.82 4.32
CA THR A 198 2.00 4.78 3.67
C THR A 198 0.90 4.04 2.93
N GLY A 199 -0.25 4.69 2.77
CA GLY A 199 -1.37 4.15 2.01
C GLY A 199 -2.70 4.62 2.55
N GLU A 200 -3.76 4.44 1.78
CA GLU A 200 -5.09 4.91 2.14
C GLU A 200 -5.64 4.25 3.42
N THR A 201 -6.65 4.89 4.01
CA THR A 201 -7.33 4.34 5.17
C THR A 201 -8.05 3.03 4.78
N GLY A 202 -7.87 2.00 5.61
CA GLY A 202 -8.53 0.71 5.40
C GLY A 202 -7.82 -0.27 4.45
N THR A 203 -6.60 0.01 3.98
CA THR A 203 -5.81 -0.90 3.13
C THR A 203 -5.13 -2.06 3.87
N GLY A 204 -5.11 -2.04 5.20
CA GLY A 204 -4.48 -3.08 6.03
C GLY A 204 -3.07 -2.75 6.53
N LYS A 205 -2.71 -1.46 6.64
CA LYS A 205 -1.42 -1.00 7.21
C LYS A 205 -1.11 -1.62 8.59
N ASP A 206 -2.13 -1.79 9.42
CA ASP A 206 -1.99 -2.37 10.76
C ASP A 206 -1.57 -3.85 10.69
N LEU A 207 -2.18 -4.62 9.79
CA LEU A 207 -1.83 -6.03 9.56
C LEU A 207 -0.41 -6.15 9.01
N LEU A 208 0.00 -5.22 8.13
CA LEU A 208 1.37 -5.19 7.62
C LEU A 208 2.38 -4.92 8.74
N ALA A 209 2.10 -3.99 9.65
CA ALA A 209 2.98 -3.71 10.79
C ALA A 209 3.12 -4.91 11.73
N GLU A 210 2.01 -5.60 12.00
CA GLU A 210 1.99 -6.83 12.79
C GLU A 210 2.80 -7.95 12.10
N ALA A 211 2.65 -8.11 10.79
CA ALA A 211 3.41 -9.08 10.00
C ALA A 211 4.92 -8.80 10.03
N ILE A 212 5.33 -7.52 9.90
CA ILE A 212 6.75 -7.12 10.02
C ILE A 212 7.29 -7.47 11.40
N HIS A 213 6.55 -7.17 12.47
CA HIS A 213 6.98 -7.49 13.83
C HIS A 213 7.15 -8.99 14.05
N LYS A 214 6.16 -9.80 13.64
CA LYS A 214 6.21 -11.26 13.78
C LYS A 214 7.33 -11.91 12.97
N ALA A 215 7.66 -11.34 11.82
CA ALA A 215 8.76 -11.82 10.99
C ALA A 215 10.15 -11.34 11.47
N SER A 216 10.21 -10.47 12.50
CA SER A 216 11.46 -9.88 12.97
C SER A 216 12.14 -10.66 14.08
N GLY A 217 13.41 -10.35 14.34
CA GLY A 217 14.13 -10.85 15.52
C GLY A 217 13.52 -10.44 16.87
N ARG A 218 12.57 -9.48 16.87
CA ARG A 218 11.85 -9.00 18.06
C ARG A 218 10.44 -9.60 18.21
N ALA A 219 10.11 -10.64 17.44
CA ALA A 219 8.78 -11.28 17.46
C ALA A 219 8.37 -11.85 18.84
N SER A 220 9.35 -12.19 19.70
CA SER A 220 9.09 -12.61 21.08
C SER A 220 8.81 -11.45 22.05
N GLY A 221 9.12 -10.21 21.63
CA GLY A 221 8.91 -9.00 22.40
C GLY A 221 7.48 -8.45 22.28
N PRO A 222 7.11 -7.44 23.08
CA PRO A 222 5.79 -6.84 23.01
C PRO A 222 5.57 -6.05 21.71
N PHE A 223 4.41 -6.23 21.08
CA PHE A 223 3.90 -5.35 20.02
C PHE A 223 2.90 -4.35 20.61
N VAL A 224 3.32 -3.10 20.77
CA VAL A 224 2.49 -2.05 21.36
C VAL A 224 1.99 -1.11 20.28
N LYS A 225 0.67 -1.03 20.11
CA LYS A 225 0.02 -0.14 19.15
C LYS A 225 -0.49 1.12 19.82
N VAL A 226 -0.24 2.28 19.20
CA VAL A 226 -0.72 3.59 19.65
C VAL A 226 -1.28 4.38 18.47
N ASN A 227 -2.48 4.93 18.64
CA ASN A 227 -3.09 5.80 17.65
C ASN A 227 -2.90 7.28 18.02
N CYS A 228 -2.14 8.00 17.21
CA CYS A 228 -1.79 9.40 17.46
C CYS A 228 -2.98 10.35 17.26
N GLY A 229 -4.01 9.95 16.51
CA GLY A 229 -5.20 10.77 16.27
C GLY A 229 -6.36 10.53 17.26
N ALA A 230 -6.25 9.54 18.14
CA ALA A 230 -7.38 9.11 18.98
C ALA A 230 -7.54 9.87 20.30
N LEU A 231 -6.48 10.54 20.78
CA LEU A 231 -6.43 11.15 22.10
C LEU A 231 -6.06 12.64 22.04
N PRO A 232 -6.59 13.47 22.94
CA PRO A 232 -6.09 14.83 23.16
C PRO A 232 -4.59 14.84 23.48
N GLU A 233 -3.89 15.91 23.11
CA GLU A 233 -2.43 16.05 23.19
C GLU A 233 -1.84 15.65 24.56
N HIS A 234 -2.36 16.20 25.66
CA HIS A 234 -1.86 15.92 27.02
C HIS A 234 -2.05 14.46 27.45
N LEU A 235 -3.14 13.80 27.01
CA LEU A 235 -3.36 12.38 27.27
C LEU A 235 -2.46 11.52 26.39
N LEU A 236 -2.27 11.90 25.13
CA LEU A 236 -1.37 11.21 24.20
C LEU A 236 0.07 11.27 24.71
N GLU A 237 0.51 12.41 25.21
CA GLU A 237 1.83 12.60 25.81
C GLU A 237 2.04 11.68 27.03
N SER A 238 1.07 11.67 27.94
CA SER A 238 1.06 10.82 29.13
C SER A 238 1.01 9.33 28.79
N GLU A 239 0.27 8.94 27.76
CA GLU A 239 0.26 7.56 27.26
C GLU A 239 1.61 7.18 26.64
N LEU A 240 2.16 7.99 25.72
CA LEU A 240 3.41 7.68 25.03
C LEU A 240 4.61 7.60 25.98
N PHE A 241 4.84 8.65 26.76
CA PHE A 241 6.06 8.83 27.55
C PHE A 241 5.91 8.43 29.03
N GLY A 242 4.67 8.33 29.52
CA GLY A 242 4.39 8.06 30.93
C GLY A 242 4.50 9.31 31.80
N HIS A 243 4.18 9.17 33.08
CA HIS A 243 4.26 10.25 34.05
C HIS A 243 4.62 9.74 35.44
N VAL A 244 5.22 10.63 36.24
CA VAL A 244 5.39 10.43 37.68
C VAL A 244 4.22 11.05 38.45
N ARG A 245 3.99 10.56 39.67
CA ARG A 245 2.99 11.08 40.59
C ARG A 245 3.19 12.59 40.78
N GLY A 246 2.11 13.36 40.62
CA GLY A 246 2.13 14.82 40.76
C GLY A 246 2.56 15.59 39.52
N ALA A 247 2.75 14.95 38.36
CA ALA A 247 3.10 15.63 37.12
C ALA A 247 2.01 16.59 36.58
N PHE A 248 0.73 16.28 36.84
CA PHE A 248 -0.41 17.13 36.49
C PHE A 248 -1.60 16.84 37.42
N THR A 249 -2.65 17.67 37.34
CA THR A 249 -3.89 17.48 38.12
C THR A 249 -4.57 16.17 37.72
N GLY A 250 -4.48 15.14 38.59
CA GLY A 250 -5.00 13.79 38.31
C GLY A 250 -3.93 12.70 38.22
N ALA A 251 -2.64 13.05 38.28
CA ALA A 251 -1.53 12.09 38.37
C ALA A 251 -1.40 11.50 39.79
N VAL A 252 -2.32 10.62 40.16
CA VAL A 252 -2.42 10.01 41.50
C VAL A 252 -1.31 8.97 41.75
N SER A 253 -0.82 8.33 40.70
CA SER A 253 0.25 7.33 40.75
C SER A 253 1.18 7.46 39.55
N ASP A 254 2.37 6.86 39.64
CA ASP A 254 3.25 6.71 38.49
C ASP A 254 2.59 5.82 37.43
N LYS A 255 2.76 6.17 36.16
CA LYS A 255 2.26 5.38 35.04
C LYS A 255 3.36 5.21 33.98
N PRO A 256 3.76 3.96 33.63
CA PRO A 256 4.72 3.73 32.57
C PRO A 256 4.11 4.08 31.20
N GLY A 257 4.90 4.75 30.36
CA GLY A 257 4.51 5.07 28.99
C GLY A 257 4.57 3.87 28.04
N ARG A 258 3.93 4.00 26.87
CA ARG A 258 3.90 2.98 25.81
C ARG A 258 5.29 2.63 25.29
N PHE A 259 6.21 3.60 25.21
CA PHE A 259 7.62 3.32 24.88
C PHE A 259 8.25 2.32 25.85
N ARG A 260 7.99 2.47 27.15
CA ARG A 260 8.51 1.56 28.17
C ARG A 260 7.86 0.18 28.11
N LEU A 261 6.56 0.14 27.83
CA LEU A 261 5.82 -1.12 27.63
C LEU A 261 6.26 -1.87 26.37
N ALA A 262 6.81 -1.16 25.38
CA ALA A 262 7.31 -1.73 24.12
C ALA A 262 8.80 -2.11 24.18
N ALA A 263 9.46 -1.96 25.34
CA ALA A 263 10.89 -2.22 25.48
C ALA A 263 11.25 -3.68 25.09
N GLY A 264 12.29 -3.84 24.28
CA GLY A 264 12.70 -5.12 23.70
C GLY A 264 11.79 -5.63 22.58
N GLY A 265 10.77 -4.85 22.19
CA GLY A 265 9.77 -5.22 21.19
C GLY A 265 9.63 -4.16 20.09
N THR A 266 8.39 -3.89 19.70
CA THR A 266 8.06 -2.95 18.62
C THR A 266 6.92 -2.03 19.03
N LEU A 267 7.10 -0.73 18.83
CA LEU A 267 6.06 0.28 18.97
C LEU A 267 5.53 0.66 17.59
N PHE A 268 4.23 0.46 17.39
CA PHE A 268 3.53 0.83 16.19
C PHE A 268 2.71 2.11 16.39
N LEU A 269 3.10 3.18 15.70
CA LEU A 269 2.46 4.49 15.73
C LEU A 269 1.52 4.63 14.51
N THR A 270 0.22 4.49 14.72
CA THR A 270 -0.76 4.73 13.66
C THR A 270 -1.13 6.20 13.58
N GLU A 271 -1.39 6.65 12.35
CA GLU A 271 -1.74 8.03 12.01
C GLU A 271 -0.71 9.04 12.51
N ILE A 272 0.59 8.78 12.23
CA ILE A 272 1.69 9.64 12.68
C ILE A 272 1.56 11.09 12.18
N GLY A 273 0.88 11.31 11.05
CA GLY A 273 0.58 12.65 10.54
C GLY A 273 -0.38 13.46 11.42
N ASP A 274 -1.06 12.85 12.39
CA ASP A 274 -1.92 13.54 13.36
C ASP A 274 -1.17 13.91 14.65
N LEU A 275 0.13 13.61 14.75
CA LEU A 275 0.94 13.91 15.93
C LEU A 275 1.16 15.44 16.09
N PRO A 276 0.82 16.05 17.24
CA PRO A 276 1.09 17.46 17.51
C PRO A 276 2.59 17.82 17.41
N LEU A 277 2.91 19.04 16.96
CA LEU A 277 4.29 19.51 16.77
C LEU A 277 5.16 19.41 18.04
N SER A 278 4.57 19.66 19.21
CA SER A 278 5.22 19.51 20.52
C SER A 278 5.72 18.09 20.77
N LEU A 279 4.89 17.09 20.42
CA LEU A 279 5.21 15.67 20.58
C LEU A 279 6.11 15.16 19.47
N GLN A 280 6.11 15.78 18.29
CA GLN A 280 7.07 15.48 17.23
C GLN A 280 8.51 15.73 17.69
N VAL A 281 8.77 16.82 18.42
CA VAL A 281 10.10 17.11 18.99
C VAL A 281 10.52 16.02 19.98
N LYS A 282 9.61 15.60 20.87
CA LYS A 282 9.91 14.54 21.84
C LYS A 282 10.14 13.18 21.16
N LEU A 283 9.36 12.87 20.12
CA LEU A 283 9.55 11.64 19.35
C LEU A 283 10.91 11.64 18.63
N LEU A 284 11.34 12.78 18.10
CA LEU A 284 12.67 12.92 17.50
C LEU A 284 13.77 12.61 18.52
N THR A 285 13.68 13.13 19.74
CA THR A 285 14.63 12.81 20.83
C THR A 285 14.67 11.31 21.13
N VAL A 286 13.54 10.60 21.07
CA VAL A 286 13.53 9.14 21.25
C VAL A 286 14.23 8.42 20.10
N LEU A 287 14.03 8.87 18.86
CA LEU A 287 14.65 8.28 17.68
C LEU A 287 16.17 8.50 17.63
N ASP A 288 16.64 9.66 18.12
CA ASP A 288 18.05 10.02 18.15
C ASP A 288 18.80 9.43 19.36
N ASP A 289 18.28 9.66 20.56
CA ASP A 289 18.98 9.38 21.83
C ASP A 289 18.54 8.07 22.50
N GLN A 290 17.52 7.39 21.96
CA GLN A 290 16.90 6.20 22.56
C GLN A 290 16.47 6.39 24.01
N CYS A 291 16.06 7.61 24.38
CA CYS A 291 15.67 7.95 25.73
C CYS A 291 14.33 8.69 25.76
N ILE A 292 13.53 8.40 26.79
CA ILE A 292 12.26 9.07 27.05
C ILE A 292 12.35 9.90 28.34
N HIS A 293 11.62 11.01 28.37
CA HIS A 293 11.43 11.84 29.55
C HIS A 293 9.96 11.74 30.00
N PRO A 294 9.65 10.92 31.02
CA PRO A 294 8.31 10.90 31.58
C PRO A 294 7.90 12.28 32.09
N LEU A 295 6.62 12.60 31.99
CA LEU A 295 6.08 13.87 32.50
C LEU A 295 6.39 14.02 33.99
N GLY A 296 6.99 15.16 34.36
CA GLY A 296 7.40 15.48 35.72
C GLY A 296 8.68 14.77 36.20
N ALA A 297 9.30 13.91 35.39
CA ALA A 297 10.55 13.26 35.75
C ALA A 297 11.76 14.17 35.45
N THR A 298 12.73 14.18 36.36
CA THR A 298 14.01 14.90 36.20
C THR A 298 15.08 14.07 35.51
N ARG A 299 14.90 12.75 35.38
CA ARG A 299 15.88 11.84 34.77
C ARG A 299 15.32 11.17 33.51
N PRO A 300 16.10 11.07 32.42
CA PRO A 300 15.73 10.29 31.26
C PRO A 300 15.73 8.79 31.57
N VAL A 301 14.95 8.04 30.79
CA VAL A 301 14.90 6.57 30.83
C VAL A 301 15.25 6.06 29.44
N THR A 302 16.34 5.28 29.33
CA THR A 302 16.71 4.63 28.07
C THR A 302 15.70 3.54 27.71
N VAL A 303 15.32 3.49 26.43
CA VAL A 303 14.38 2.52 25.89
C VAL A 303 14.92 1.94 24.58
N ASP A 304 15.00 0.61 24.50
CA ASP A 304 15.32 -0.09 23.26
C ASP A 304 14.01 -0.58 22.62
N VAL A 305 13.57 0.10 21.56
CA VAL A 305 12.27 -0.13 20.92
C VAL A 305 12.39 0.06 19.42
N ARG A 306 11.97 -0.94 18.63
CA ARG A 306 11.81 -0.77 17.19
C ARG A 306 10.56 0.06 16.89
N ILE A 307 10.67 1.05 16.02
CA ILE A 307 9.54 1.93 15.66
C ILE A 307 9.02 1.60 14.27
N ILE A 308 7.71 1.40 14.17
CA ILE A 308 6.97 1.34 12.91
C ILE A 308 5.94 2.46 12.94
N ALA A 309 5.90 3.31 11.92
CA ALA A 309 4.93 4.40 11.81
C ALA A 309 4.03 4.17 10.59
N ALA A 310 2.76 4.56 10.69
CA ALA A 310 1.83 4.50 9.57
C ALA A 310 1.04 5.81 9.40
N THR A 311 0.77 6.19 8.16
CA THR A 311 -0.11 7.33 7.85
C THR A 311 -0.79 7.18 6.50
N HIS A 312 -1.96 7.82 6.36
CA HIS A 312 -2.62 8.05 5.08
C HIS A 312 -2.35 9.45 4.50
N ARG A 313 -1.69 10.34 5.26
CA ARG A 313 -1.41 11.71 4.85
C ARG A 313 -0.10 11.80 4.07
N ASN A 314 0.00 12.81 3.21
CA ASN A 314 1.23 13.15 2.53
C ASN A 314 2.12 13.99 3.46
N LEU A 315 3.10 13.36 4.09
CA LEU A 315 3.97 14.01 5.09
C LEU A 315 4.85 15.09 4.45
N GLU A 316 5.29 14.90 3.21
CA GLU A 316 6.10 15.87 2.48
C GLU A 316 5.36 17.20 2.31
N ARG A 317 4.08 17.14 1.94
CA ARG A 317 3.22 18.33 1.88
C ARG A 317 3.01 18.94 3.26
N MET A 318 2.83 18.12 4.30
CA MET A 318 2.67 18.64 5.66
C MET A 318 3.93 19.35 6.18
N VAL A 319 5.12 18.94 5.72
CA VAL A 319 6.37 19.65 5.99
C VAL A 319 6.37 21.02 5.31
N GLN A 320 5.97 21.09 4.04
CA GLN A 320 5.84 22.37 3.31
C GLN A 320 4.83 23.32 3.97
N GLU A 321 3.76 22.77 4.54
CA GLU A 321 2.73 23.52 5.28
C GLU A 321 3.13 23.86 6.73
N GLY A 322 4.32 23.44 7.20
CA GLY A 322 4.79 23.69 8.58
C GLY A 322 4.04 22.91 9.66
N ARG A 323 3.28 21.87 9.28
CA ARG A 323 2.48 21.02 10.18
C ARG A 323 3.20 19.75 10.62
N PHE A 324 4.28 19.40 9.94
CA PHE A 324 5.15 18.28 10.27
C PHE A 324 6.60 18.74 10.18
N ARG A 325 7.46 18.26 11.07
CA ARG A 325 8.87 18.64 11.03
C ARG A 325 9.65 17.82 10.01
N GLU A 326 10.52 18.50 9.29
CA GLU A 326 11.37 17.90 8.26
C GLU A 326 12.38 16.90 8.87
N ASP A 327 12.99 17.24 10.00
CA ASP A 327 13.95 16.40 10.73
C ASP A 327 13.34 15.04 11.16
N LEU A 328 12.12 15.08 11.71
CA LEU A 328 11.38 13.88 12.08
C LEU A 328 11.02 13.02 10.86
N LEU A 329 10.63 13.65 9.74
CA LEU A 329 10.34 12.91 8.51
C LEU A 329 11.58 12.16 8.01
N PHE A 330 12.74 12.79 8.02
CA PHE A 330 14.00 12.14 7.63
C PHE A 330 14.33 10.93 8.51
N ARG A 331 14.09 11.01 9.83
CA ARG A 331 14.32 9.88 10.76
C ARG A 331 13.29 8.76 10.65
N LEU A 332 12.04 9.09 10.33
CA LEU A 332 10.99 8.08 10.14
C LEU A 332 11.08 7.39 8.78
N ASN A 333 11.52 8.11 7.75
CA ASN A 333 11.53 7.66 6.36
C ASN A 333 12.83 6.96 5.96
N VAL A 334 13.39 6.13 6.86
CA VAL A 334 14.56 5.27 6.54
C VAL A 334 14.16 4.19 5.54
N VAL A 335 13.02 3.54 5.81
CA VAL A 335 12.41 2.54 4.93
C VAL A 335 10.95 2.89 4.72
N ARG A 336 10.57 3.12 3.46
CA ARG A 336 9.18 3.44 3.08
C ARG A 336 8.51 2.24 2.43
N LEU A 337 7.37 1.85 2.99
CA LEU A 337 6.50 0.83 2.43
C LEU A 337 5.17 1.47 2.00
N HIS A 338 4.81 1.34 0.74
CA HIS A 338 3.53 1.84 0.24
C HIS A 338 2.54 0.69 0.05
N VAL A 339 1.39 0.78 0.72
CA VAL A 339 0.29 -0.17 0.56
C VAL A 339 -0.67 0.37 -0.49
N PRO A 340 -0.74 -0.24 -1.69
CA PRO A 340 -1.63 0.22 -2.74
C PRO A 340 -3.10 0.06 -2.31
N PRO A 341 -3.97 0.97 -2.78
CA PRO A 341 -5.41 0.85 -2.58
C PRO A 341 -5.98 -0.38 -3.29
N LEU A 342 -7.16 -0.82 -2.85
CA LEU A 342 -7.78 -2.06 -3.32
C LEU A 342 -8.12 -2.03 -4.82
N ARG A 343 -8.43 -0.87 -5.37
CA ARG A 343 -8.65 -0.67 -6.82
C ARG A 343 -7.42 -0.90 -7.69
N GLU A 344 -6.21 -0.79 -7.12
CA GLU A 344 -4.94 -1.07 -7.82
C GLU A 344 -4.51 -2.53 -7.64
N ARG A 345 -5.27 -3.32 -6.89
CA ARG A 345 -4.99 -4.72 -6.57
C ARG A 345 -5.88 -5.66 -7.38
N GLU A 346 -5.54 -5.82 -8.65
CA GLU A 346 -6.28 -6.71 -9.56
C GLU A 346 -6.41 -8.14 -8.98
N GLY A 347 -7.62 -8.69 -9.03
CA GLY A 347 -7.94 -10.03 -8.52
C GLY A 347 -8.15 -10.13 -7.00
N ASP A 348 -7.64 -9.19 -6.19
CA ASP A 348 -7.72 -9.28 -4.73
C ASP A 348 -9.15 -9.07 -4.20
N VAL A 349 -9.97 -8.25 -4.87
CA VAL A 349 -11.36 -8.00 -4.44
C VAL A 349 -12.12 -9.33 -4.30
N ARG A 350 -12.08 -10.17 -5.34
CA ARG A 350 -12.77 -11.47 -5.32
C ARG A 350 -12.21 -12.40 -4.25
N LEU A 351 -10.89 -12.50 -4.17
CA LEU A 351 -10.19 -13.30 -3.16
C LEU A 351 -10.62 -12.91 -1.74
N LEU A 352 -10.67 -11.61 -1.45
CA LEU A 352 -11.05 -11.07 -0.15
C LEU A 352 -12.54 -11.29 0.14
N LEU A 353 -13.42 -11.12 -0.85
CA LEU A 353 -14.85 -11.44 -0.72
C LEU A 353 -15.05 -12.90 -0.30
N ASP A 354 -14.40 -13.83 -1.00
CA ASP A 354 -14.49 -15.27 -0.71
C ASP A 354 -13.88 -15.61 0.66
N HIS A 355 -12.80 -14.93 1.06
CA HIS A 355 -12.21 -15.10 2.39
C HIS A 355 -13.17 -14.64 3.50
N PHE A 356 -13.72 -13.43 3.40
CA PHE A 356 -14.62 -12.89 4.43
C PHE A 356 -15.94 -13.66 4.50
N LEU A 357 -16.47 -14.12 3.37
CA LEU A 357 -17.63 -15.01 3.35
C LEU A 357 -17.37 -16.30 4.11
N ARG A 358 -16.28 -17.01 3.80
CA ARG A 358 -15.92 -18.27 4.49
C ARG A 358 -15.75 -18.04 5.99
N ARG A 359 -15.09 -16.96 6.38
CA ARG A 359 -14.90 -16.59 7.78
C ARG A 359 -16.23 -16.33 8.49
N MET A 360 -17.16 -15.64 7.84
CA MET A 360 -18.48 -15.36 8.41
C MET A 360 -19.39 -16.59 8.44
N ALA A 361 -19.35 -17.44 7.41
CA ALA A 361 -20.08 -18.70 7.37
C ALA A 361 -19.64 -19.65 8.50
N SER A 362 -18.34 -19.66 8.85
CA SER A 362 -17.83 -20.43 9.99
C SER A 362 -18.26 -19.89 11.37
N SER A 363 -18.61 -18.60 11.45
CA SER A 363 -18.97 -17.92 12.71
C SER A 363 -20.49 -17.78 12.90
N GLY A 364 -21.28 -17.94 11.84
CA GLY A 364 -22.73 -17.78 11.82
C GLY A 364 -23.49 -19.10 11.67
N LYS A 365 -24.76 -19.14 12.10
CA LYS A 365 -25.66 -20.30 11.94
C LYS A 365 -26.35 -20.39 10.56
N ARG A 366 -25.99 -19.53 9.59
CA ARG A 366 -26.65 -19.45 8.27
C ARG A 366 -25.69 -19.84 7.14
N GLY A 367 -26.20 -20.64 6.21
CA GLY A 367 -25.45 -21.28 5.11
C GLY A 367 -25.25 -20.41 3.86
N VAL A 368 -24.93 -19.13 4.01
CA VAL A 368 -24.59 -18.29 2.84
C VAL A 368 -23.26 -18.77 2.25
N GLN A 369 -23.28 -19.26 1.02
CA GLN A 369 -22.12 -19.92 0.40
C GLN A 369 -21.48 -19.12 -0.73
N SER A 370 -22.20 -18.19 -1.36
CA SER A 370 -21.69 -17.48 -2.55
C SER A 370 -22.39 -16.15 -2.83
N PHE A 371 -21.77 -15.33 -3.67
CA PHE A 371 -22.39 -14.17 -4.32
C PHE A 371 -22.96 -14.57 -5.68
N THR A 372 -24.02 -13.91 -6.15
CA THR A 372 -24.48 -14.09 -7.54
C THR A 372 -23.45 -13.50 -8.52
N PRO A 373 -23.36 -14.01 -9.76
CA PRO A 373 -22.43 -13.48 -10.76
C PRO A 373 -22.60 -11.97 -11.02
N GLU A 374 -23.84 -11.47 -10.99
CA GLU A 374 -24.16 -10.06 -11.19
C GLU A 374 -23.65 -9.20 -10.03
N ALA A 375 -23.82 -9.67 -8.79
CA ALA A 375 -23.31 -9.02 -7.60
C ALA A 375 -21.77 -9.00 -7.59
N LEU A 376 -21.11 -10.09 -7.98
CA LEU A 376 -19.65 -10.16 -8.08
C LEU A 376 -19.11 -9.17 -9.11
N LYS A 377 -19.71 -9.12 -10.31
CA LYS A 377 -19.30 -8.17 -11.35
C LYS A 377 -19.37 -6.74 -10.84
N LEU A 378 -20.48 -6.38 -10.20
CA LEU A 378 -20.70 -5.06 -9.61
C LEU A 378 -19.66 -4.71 -8.55
N LEU A 379 -19.36 -5.64 -7.65
CA LEU A 379 -18.38 -5.45 -6.57
C LEU A 379 -16.94 -5.38 -7.09
N CYS A 380 -16.61 -6.06 -8.19
CA CYS A 380 -15.30 -5.97 -8.84
C CYS A 380 -15.09 -4.64 -9.58
N GLU A 381 -16.16 -4.00 -10.07
CA GLU A 381 -16.10 -2.71 -10.78
C GLU A 381 -16.10 -1.48 -9.84
N TYR A 382 -16.37 -1.68 -8.54
CA TYR A 382 -16.41 -0.60 -7.56
C TYR A 382 -14.99 -0.12 -7.16
N ASP A 383 -14.82 1.20 -6.97
CA ASP A 383 -13.51 1.82 -6.67
C ASP A 383 -13.01 1.61 -5.23
N TRP A 384 -13.85 1.07 -4.33
CA TRP A 384 -13.51 0.75 -2.94
C TRP A 384 -12.82 1.89 -2.15
N PRO A 385 -13.46 3.07 -1.98
CA PRO A 385 -12.86 4.21 -1.27
C PRO A 385 -12.48 3.94 0.20
N GLY A 386 -13.16 3.00 0.87
CA GLY A 386 -12.80 2.53 2.21
C GLY A 386 -11.96 1.24 2.21
N ASN A 387 -11.47 0.81 1.04
CA ASN A 387 -10.58 -0.33 0.84
C ASN A 387 -11.11 -1.61 1.52
N VAL A 388 -10.22 -2.42 2.11
CA VAL A 388 -10.54 -3.71 2.73
C VAL A 388 -11.51 -3.55 3.92
N ARG A 389 -11.47 -2.41 4.62
CA ARG A 389 -12.40 -2.13 5.73
C ARG A 389 -13.84 -1.98 5.23
N GLU A 390 -14.06 -1.25 4.14
CA GLU A 390 -15.38 -1.14 3.51
C GLU A 390 -15.85 -2.50 2.97
N LEU A 391 -14.95 -3.25 2.32
CA LEU A 391 -15.26 -4.59 1.80
C LEU A 391 -15.74 -5.53 2.91
N ARG A 392 -15.01 -5.60 4.02
CA ARG A 392 -15.43 -6.39 5.17
C ARG A 392 -16.81 -5.97 5.68
N ASN A 393 -17.07 -4.67 5.83
CA ASN A 393 -18.34 -4.16 6.34
C ASN A 393 -19.51 -4.49 5.39
N ILE A 394 -19.29 -4.42 4.08
CA ILE A 394 -20.30 -4.76 3.08
C ILE A 394 -20.62 -6.26 3.09
N VAL A 395 -19.60 -7.12 3.16
CA VAL A 395 -19.80 -8.57 3.30
C VAL A 395 -20.58 -8.86 4.58
N GLU A 396 -20.22 -8.20 5.68
CA GLU A 396 -20.89 -8.35 6.96
C GLU A 396 -22.37 -7.95 6.88
N TYR A 397 -22.67 -6.80 6.28
CA TYR A 397 -24.04 -6.39 6.01
C TYR A 397 -24.77 -7.43 5.15
N ALA A 398 -24.18 -7.83 4.03
CA ALA A 398 -24.83 -8.68 3.06
C ALA A 398 -25.20 -10.06 3.62
N VAL A 399 -24.34 -10.66 4.46
CA VAL A 399 -24.63 -11.92 5.16
C VAL A 399 -25.78 -11.79 6.17
N HIS A 400 -25.91 -10.64 6.84
CA HIS A 400 -27.01 -10.41 7.80
C HIS A 400 -28.36 -10.23 7.10
N PHE A 401 -28.38 -9.54 5.95
CA PHE A 401 -29.60 -9.18 5.22
C PHE A 401 -29.97 -10.16 4.09
N SER A 402 -29.12 -11.12 3.75
CA SER A 402 -29.45 -12.17 2.78
C SER A 402 -30.47 -13.16 3.35
N SER A 403 -31.50 -13.45 2.55
CA SER A 403 -32.49 -14.51 2.81
C SER A 403 -32.25 -15.66 1.84
N GLY A 404 -31.27 -16.52 2.12
CA GLY A 404 -30.91 -17.67 1.28
C GLY A 404 -29.41 -18.01 1.31
N ASP A 405 -29.01 -18.95 0.46
CA ASP A 405 -27.62 -19.44 0.37
C ASP A 405 -26.73 -18.57 -0.54
N THR A 406 -27.32 -17.59 -1.24
CA THR A 406 -26.63 -16.73 -2.20
C THR A 406 -26.93 -15.26 -1.94
N ILE A 407 -25.90 -14.42 -2.00
CA ILE A 407 -26.00 -12.96 -1.87
C ILE A 407 -26.21 -12.34 -3.25
N GLY A 408 -27.41 -11.80 -3.48
CA GLY A 408 -27.71 -11.00 -4.66
C GLY A 408 -27.57 -9.50 -4.42
N ILE A 409 -27.77 -8.71 -5.48
CA ILE A 409 -27.76 -7.23 -5.47
C ILE A 409 -28.63 -6.62 -4.35
N PRO A 410 -29.86 -7.11 -4.06
CA PRO A 410 -30.71 -6.51 -3.03
C PRO A 410 -30.13 -6.56 -1.61
N SER A 411 -29.18 -7.45 -1.36
CA SER A 411 -28.51 -7.60 -0.06
C SER A 411 -27.27 -6.72 0.08
N ILE A 412 -26.87 -5.99 -0.97
CA ILE A 412 -25.79 -5.01 -0.93
C ILE A 412 -26.34 -3.67 -0.42
N PRO A 413 -25.61 -2.92 0.43
CA PRO A 413 -26.06 -1.61 0.90
C PRO A 413 -26.38 -0.65 -0.26
N LYS A 414 -27.53 0.03 -0.18
CA LYS A 414 -27.94 1.02 -1.19
C LYS A 414 -26.89 2.10 -1.45
N SER A 415 -26.15 2.52 -0.42
CA SER A 415 -25.06 3.50 -0.56
C SER A 415 -23.96 3.09 -1.56
N VAL A 416 -23.75 1.80 -1.75
CA VAL A 416 -22.77 1.26 -2.71
C VAL A 416 -23.39 1.27 -4.10
N LEU A 417 -24.66 0.85 -4.21
CA LEU A 417 -25.42 0.86 -5.45
C LEU A 417 -25.56 2.29 -6.00
N ASP A 418 -25.94 3.25 -5.16
CA ASP A 418 -26.10 4.67 -5.52
C ASP A 418 -24.77 5.27 -6.02
N ARG A 419 -23.63 4.88 -5.43
CA ARG A 419 -22.30 5.36 -5.86
C ARG A 419 -21.87 4.77 -7.19
N ILE A 420 -22.26 3.54 -7.49
CA ILE A 420 -21.98 2.91 -8.78
C ILE A 420 -22.88 3.52 -9.86
N GLU A 421 -24.16 3.77 -9.56
CA GLU A 421 -25.11 4.43 -10.46
C GLU A 421 -24.72 5.88 -10.79
N GLN A 422 -24.12 6.61 -9.83
CA GLN A 422 -23.67 7.99 -10.03
C GLN A 422 -22.44 8.11 -10.96
N GLY A 423 -21.77 7.00 -11.28
CA GLY A 423 -20.63 6.99 -12.19
C GLY A 423 -19.47 7.93 -11.77
N PRO A 424 -18.47 8.14 -12.64
CA PRO A 424 -17.22 8.82 -12.30
C PRO A 424 -17.33 10.35 -12.18
N GLN A 425 -18.51 10.91 -11.85
CA GLN A 425 -18.73 12.36 -11.79
C GLN A 425 -18.16 13.01 -10.52
N LEU A 426 -17.83 12.23 -9.49
CA LEU A 426 -17.16 12.70 -8.27
C LEU A 426 -15.63 12.62 -8.32
N ARG A 427 -15.01 12.24 -9.46
CA ARG A 427 -13.55 12.10 -9.60
C ARG A 427 -12.75 13.40 -9.37
N ALA A 428 -13.41 14.57 -9.43
CA ALA A 428 -12.76 15.88 -9.36
C ALA A 428 -12.71 16.51 -7.96
N GLU A 429 -13.43 16.00 -6.95
CA GLU A 429 -13.48 16.65 -5.62
C GLU A 429 -12.67 15.92 -4.54
N THR A 430 -12.28 14.66 -4.77
CA THR A 430 -11.40 13.90 -3.84
C THR A 430 -9.95 13.83 -4.29
N SER A 431 -9.61 14.35 -5.48
CA SER A 431 -8.24 14.61 -5.90
C SER A 431 -7.94 16.11 -5.78
N HIS A 432 -7.08 16.48 -4.84
CA HIS A 432 -6.47 17.81 -4.82
C HIS A 432 -5.77 18.10 -6.16
N PRO A 433 -5.73 19.37 -6.60
CA PRO A 433 -5.39 19.73 -7.97
C PRO A 433 -3.93 19.36 -8.26
N ALA A 434 -3.74 18.36 -9.12
CA ALA A 434 -2.46 18.13 -9.75
C ALA A 434 -2.25 19.17 -10.85
N GLN A 435 -1.17 19.94 -10.68
CA GLN A 435 -0.30 20.41 -11.75
C GLN A 435 -0.87 21.44 -12.74
N ARG A 436 -0.64 22.73 -12.43
CA ARG A 436 -0.15 23.65 -13.47
C ARG A 436 1.37 23.56 -13.48
N SER A 437 1.91 23.11 -14.60
CA SER A 437 3.33 23.15 -14.94
C SER A 437 3.86 24.58 -14.80
N LEU A 438 4.78 24.77 -13.86
CA LEU A 438 5.68 25.93 -13.87
C LEU A 438 6.85 25.61 -14.83
N PRO A 439 7.26 26.54 -15.70
CA PRO A 439 8.36 26.32 -16.62
C PRO A 439 9.70 26.29 -15.85
N ALA A 440 10.63 25.50 -16.37
CA ALA A 440 12.00 25.36 -15.84
C ALA A 440 12.72 26.71 -15.76
N PRO A 441 13.58 26.95 -14.75
CA PRO A 441 14.45 28.10 -14.75
C PRO A 441 15.58 27.88 -15.76
N GLY A 442 15.41 28.46 -16.95
CA GLY A 442 16.46 28.66 -17.91
C GLY A 442 17.38 29.80 -17.46
N SER A 443 18.66 29.50 -17.42
CA SER A 443 19.76 30.46 -17.37
C SER A 443 19.62 31.54 -18.43
N SER A 444 19.68 32.81 -18.03
CA SER A 444 20.30 33.84 -18.87
C SER A 444 20.84 35.00 -18.05
N TYR A 445 22.12 35.23 -18.30
CA TYR A 445 22.94 36.35 -17.88
C TYR A 445 22.57 37.65 -18.63
N SER A 446 23.02 38.77 -18.05
CA SER A 446 23.28 40.09 -18.66
C SER A 446 22.07 40.96 -19.02
N ALA A 447 22.06 42.28 -18.90
CA ALA A 447 22.95 43.31 -18.34
C ALA A 447 22.19 44.66 -18.38
N HIS A 448 22.83 45.71 -17.85
CA HIS A 448 22.53 47.16 -18.00
C HIS A 448 21.40 47.74 -17.11
N ASP A 449 21.51 48.91 -16.50
CA ASP A 449 22.58 49.92 -16.41
C ASP A 449 22.21 50.97 -15.34
N SER A 450 23.17 51.85 -15.04
CA SER A 450 23.08 53.16 -14.36
C SER A 450 23.69 53.18 -12.95
N ALA A 451 24.60 54.07 -12.60
CA ALA A 451 25.28 55.14 -13.33
C ALA A 451 26.51 55.58 -12.51
N TYR A 452 27.53 56.10 -13.21
CA TYR A 452 28.56 57.10 -12.83
C TYR A 452 28.72 57.48 -11.34
N GLY A 453 29.92 57.54 -10.75
CA GLY A 453 31.26 57.45 -11.33
C GLY A 453 32.37 57.71 -10.29
N THR A 454 33.59 57.48 -10.79
CA THR A 454 34.90 58.07 -10.44
C THR A 454 35.52 57.88 -9.05
N SER A 455 36.73 57.29 -9.11
CA SER A 455 37.95 57.58 -8.32
C SER A 455 37.92 57.26 -6.82
N SER A 456 38.96 56.75 -6.16
CA SER A 456 40.34 56.36 -6.49
C SER A 456 40.97 55.87 -5.18
N THR A 457 41.87 54.88 -5.27
CA THR A 457 43.10 54.69 -4.47
C THR A 457 43.08 54.53 -2.94
N HIS A 458 43.93 53.57 -2.50
CA HIS A 458 44.56 53.43 -1.17
C HIS A 458 43.64 52.99 -0.02
N SER A 459 44.05 52.24 1.01
CA SER A 459 45.24 51.46 1.38
C SER A 459 44.92 50.80 2.74
N HIS A 460 45.76 49.84 3.13
CA HIS A 460 45.96 49.19 4.42
C HIS A 460 45.49 49.85 5.75
N THR A 461 45.52 48.99 6.79
CA THR A 461 45.58 49.20 8.27
C THR A 461 44.21 49.06 8.97
N SER A 462 43.95 48.06 9.82
CA SER A 462 44.55 47.62 11.10
C SER A 462 44.26 48.55 12.29
N GLY A 463 43.66 47.99 13.35
CA GLY A 463 43.59 48.56 14.71
C GLY A 463 42.15 48.75 15.16
N ARG A 464 41.59 47.90 16.05
CA ARG A 464 41.74 47.85 17.52
C ARG A 464 40.96 48.94 18.27
N GLU A 465 40.32 48.47 19.33
CA GLU A 465 40.03 49.18 20.60
C GLU A 465 38.93 50.24 20.52
N GLN A 466 38.11 50.50 21.53
CA GLN A 466 37.64 49.81 22.74
C GLN A 466 36.66 50.83 23.38
N ASP A 467 35.80 50.32 24.26
CA ASP A 467 35.36 51.01 25.48
C ASP A 467 34.19 52.01 25.54
N GLU A 468 33.49 51.81 26.67
CA GLU A 468 32.69 52.73 27.50
C GLU A 468 31.26 53.06 27.03
N ALA A 469 30.19 52.51 27.63
CA ALA A 469 29.76 52.40 29.03
C ALA A 469 29.25 53.71 29.64
N GLU A 470 28.09 53.59 30.31
CA GLU A 470 27.51 54.49 31.32
C GLU A 470 26.88 55.80 30.80
N SER A 471 25.76 56.34 31.32
CA SER A 471 24.96 56.07 32.51
C SER A 471 23.73 57.00 32.48
N ARG A 472 22.58 56.54 33.01
CA ARG A 472 21.65 57.29 33.92
C ARG A 472 20.95 58.56 33.36
N GLN A 473 19.75 58.99 33.75
CA GLN A 473 18.65 58.57 34.64
C GLN A 473 17.58 59.69 34.55
N HIS A 474 16.32 59.34 34.85
CA HIS A 474 15.23 60.23 35.33
C HIS A 474 14.70 61.27 34.32
N ASN A 475 13.39 61.52 34.19
CA ASN A 475 12.41 61.68 35.26
C ASN A 475 10.94 61.62 34.75
N ARG A 476 10.09 60.93 35.53
CA ARG A 476 8.71 61.24 36.02
C ARG A 476 7.63 61.78 35.05
N GLN A 477 6.53 61.03 34.87
CA GLN A 477 5.24 61.02 35.63
C GLN A 477 4.19 61.99 35.06
N HIS A 478 3.02 61.47 34.66
CA HIS A 478 1.75 61.80 35.30
C HIS A 478 0.62 60.86 34.85
N GLU A 479 -0.29 60.64 35.80
CA GLU A 479 -1.39 59.69 35.86
C GLU A 479 -2.62 60.11 35.03
N GLY A 480 -3.54 59.16 34.79
CA GLY A 480 -4.88 59.44 34.30
C GLY A 480 -5.73 58.18 34.13
N GLN A 481 -6.53 57.88 35.15
CA GLN A 481 -7.53 56.80 35.20
C GLN A 481 -8.77 57.09 34.32
N HIS A 482 -9.70 56.13 34.33
CA HIS A 482 -11.04 56.07 33.70
C HIS A 482 -11.05 55.39 32.33
N GLY A 483 -11.92 54.43 32.04
CA GLY A 483 -13.18 54.08 32.66
C GLY A 483 -14.10 53.57 31.55
N ARG A 484 -14.89 52.55 31.87
CA ARG A 484 -15.73 51.76 30.96
C ARG A 484 -16.78 52.56 30.18
N GLN A 485 -17.27 51.89 29.13
CA GLN A 485 -18.65 51.90 28.60
C GLN A 485 -19.11 53.13 27.80
N PHE A 486 -19.70 52.86 26.64
CA PHE A 486 -20.96 53.36 26.06
C PHE A 486 -20.90 53.01 24.55
N ASP A 487 -21.61 51.98 24.08
CA ASP A 487 -23.00 52.03 23.63
C ASP A 487 -23.22 53.04 22.49
N ARG A 488 -23.50 52.56 21.27
CA ARG A 488 -24.71 52.87 20.50
C ARG A 488 -24.65 52.43 19.03
N ARG A 489 -25.74 51.76 18.65
CA ARG A 489 -26.60 51.99 17.47
C ARG A 489 -26.04 51.72 16.07
N HIS A 490 -26.74 50.78 15.43
CA HIS A 490 -27.21 50.82 14.04
C HIS A 490 -26.73 52.00 13.19
N ASP A 491 -26.04 51.67 12.10
CA ASP A 491 -26.45 52.13 10.79
C ASP A 491 -26.34 50.99 9.79
N ALA A 492 -27.39 50.89 8.98
CA ALA A 492 -27.58 49.90 7.94
C ALA A 492 -27.05 50.47 6.62
N GLU A 493 -26.09 49.79 6.00
CA GLU A 493 -25.84 49.95 4.57
C GLU A 493 -25.94 48.60 3.88
N ARG A 494 -26.76 48.63 2.83
CA ARG A 494 -27.11 47.52 1.95
C ARG A 494 -25.90 47.21 1.09
N ASP A 495 -25.53 45.93 1.02
CA ASP A 495 -24.86 45.40 -0.17
C ASP A 495 -25.46 44.05 -0.57
N ASN A 496 -25.63 43.96 -1.89
CA ASN A 496 -26.46 43.05 -2.66
C ASN A 496 -25.88 41.62 -2.73
N PRO A 497 -26.59 40.54 -2.37
CA PRO A 497 -26.06 39.19 -2.43
C PRO A 497 -26.31 38.58 -3.82
N ALA A 498 -25.59 39.06 -4.82
CA ALA A 498 -25.44 38.38 -6.08
C ALA A 498 -23.95 38.34 -6.40
N GLN A 499 -23.39 37.13 -6.45
CA GLN A 499 -22.00 36.79 -6.78
C GLN A 499 -21.01 36.80 -5.61
N ARG A 500 -21.06 35.74 -4.79
CA ARG A 500 -19.90 35.08 -4.16
C ARG A 500 -20.30 33.63 -3.84
N ASN A 501 -20.18 32.75 -4.83
CA ASN A 501 -20.34 31.31 -4.64
C ASN A 501 -18.96 30.70 -4.35
N ASP A 502 -18.55 30.75 -3.07
CA ASP A 502 -17.60 29.80 -2.51
C ASP A 502 -18.41 28.74 -1.73
N PRO A 503 -18.16 27.43 -1.88
CA PRO A 503 -18.90 26.42 -1.13
C PRO A 503 -18.49 26.48 0.35
N VAL A 504 -19.36 27.05 1.18
CA VAL A 504 -19.24 27.01 2.64
C VAL A 504 -19.28 25.55 3.08
N PHE A 505 -18.15 25.01 3.54
CA PHE A 505 -18.11 23.73 4.25
C PHE A 505 -18.94 23.85 5.53
N LEU A 506 -20.22 23.48 5.45
CA LEU A 506 -21.12 23.41 6.60
C LEU A 506 -20.60 22.35 7.57
N SER A 507 -20.25 22.77 8.79
CA SER A 507 -19.84 21.85 9.83
C SER A 507 -20.99 20.91 10.18
N TRP A 508 -20.67 19.76 10.78
CA TRP A 508 -21.70 18.83 11.25
C TRP A 508 -22.65 19.49 12.26
N GLN A 509 -22.15 20.49 13.02
CA GLN A 509 -22.96 21.27 13.95
C GLN A 509 -23.96 22.17 13.22
N ASP A 510 -23.61 22.73 12.06
CA ASP A 510 -24.51 23.56 11.25
C ASP A 510 -25.61 22.72 10.61
N LYS A 511 -25.26 21.51 10.15
CA LYS A 511 -26.25 20.54 9.64
C LYS A 511 -27.18 20.04 10.74
N GLU A 512 -26.65 19.71 11.91
CA GLU A 512 -27.46 19.28 13.06
C GLU A 512 -28.40 20.39 13.52
N ARG A 513 -27.93 21.64 13.57
CA ARG A 513 -28.74 22.82 13.89
C ARG A 513 -29.86 23.01 12.85
N ALA A 514 -29.54 22.91 11.56
CA ALA A 514 -30.51 23.03 10.47
C ALA A 514 -31.60 21.94 10.53
N MET A 515 -31.21 20.69 10.82
CA MET A 515 -32.16 19.58 10.99
C MET A 515 -33.10 19.78 12.18
N ILE A 516 -32.59 20.29 13.30
CA ILE A 516 -33.41 20.60 14.48
C ILE A 516 -34.43 21.70 14.17
N LEU A 517 -34.01 22.73 13.43
CA LEU A 517 -34.88 23.83 13.02
C LEU A 517 -35.97 23.38 12.03
N ASP A 518 -35.62 22.60 11.00
CA ASP A 518 -36.59 22.04 10.04
C ASP A 518 -37.62 21.14 10.74
N ALA A 519 -37.18 20.28 11.68
CA ALA A 519 -38.09 19.44 12.44
C ALA A 519 -39.03 20.24 13.36
N LEU A 520 -38.55 21.34 13.95
CA LEU A 520 -39.40 22.24 14.73
C LEU A 520 -40.39 23.00 13.85
N GLU A 521 -39.97 23.47 12.68
CA GLU A 521 -40.84 24.19 11.73
C GLU A 521 -41.97 23.29 11.23
N ARG A 522 -41.64 22.07 10.79
CA ARG A 522 -42.60 21.07 10.30
C ARG A 522 -43.61 20.61 11.35
N THR A 523 -43.26 20.74 12.63
CA THR A 523 -44.14 20.35 13.76
C THR A 523 -44.78 21.55 14.46
N GLY A 524 -44.63 22.76 13.90
CA GLY A 524 -45.19 23.99 14.47
C GLY A 524 -44.64 24.31 15.87
N GLY A 525 -43.37 24.00 16.13
CA GLY A 525 -42.68 24.24 17.40
C GLY A 525 -42.95 23.19 18.48
N ARG A 526 -43.70 22.12 18.19
CA ARG A 526 -44.03 21.06 19.16
C ARG A 526 -42.84 20.13 19.37
N ARG A 527 -42.04 20.44 20.39
CA ARG A 527 -40.78 19.74 20.73
C ARG A 527 -40.89 18.21 20.86
N GLN A 528 -42.02 17.68 21.32
CA GLN A 528 -42.20 16.22 21.45
C GLN A 528 -42.35 15.54 20.08
N GLN A 529 -43.13 16.15 19.18
CA GLN A 529 -43.29 15.65 17.81
C GLN A 529 -42.01 15.86 16.99
N ALA A 530 -41.30 16.96 17.20
CA ALA A 530 -39.99 17.18 16.57
C ALA A 530 -38.95 16.13 17.03
N ALA A 531 -38.97 15.73 18.30
CA ALA A 531 -38.09 14.69 18.81
C ALA A 531 -38.41 13.32 18.17
N GLU A 532 -39.70 12.97 18.05
CA GLU A 532 -40.14 11.76 17.35
C GLU A 532 -39.75 11.77 15.87
N LEU A 533 -39.92 12.90 15.19
CA LEU A 533 -39.55 13.08 13.78
C LEU A 533 -38.03 12.90 13.54
N LEU A 534 -37.21 13.35 14.49
CA LEU A 534 -35.76 13.18 14.48
C LEU A 534 -35.28 11.82 15.01
N GLY A 535 -36.19 10.98 15.52
CA GLY A 535 -35.85 9.70 16.15
C GLY A 535 -35.08 9.85 17.48
N TRP A 536 -35.24 10.98 18.16
CA TRP A 536 -34.54 11.30 19.40
C TRP A 536 -35.46 11.21 20.62
N SER A 537 -34.89 10.87 21.78
CA SER A 537 -35.61 11.07 23.04
C SER A 537 -35.79 12.56 23.33
N ARG A 538 -36.89 12.92 24.01
CA ARG A 538 -37.18 14.33 24.39
C ARG A 538 -36.02 14.99 25.15
N SER A 539 -35.32 14.24 26.01
CA SER A 539 -34.16 14.72 26.76
C SER A 539 -32.94 14.97 25.87
N THR A 540 -32.79 14.23 24.77
CA THR A 540 -31.71 14.42 23.79
C THR A 540 -31.97 15.65 22.93
N LEU A 541 -33.20 15.84 22.44
CA LEU A 541 -33.56 17.07 21.72
C LEU A 541 -33.35 18.32 22.58
N TRP A 542 -33.76 18.27 23.86
CA TRP A 542 -33.58 19.41 24.77
C TRP A 542 -32.10 19.76 24.99
N ARG A 543 -31.23 18.75 25.19
CA ARG A 543 -29.78 18.93 25.33
C ARG A 543 -29.17 19.57 24.07
N LYS A 544 -29.61 19.12 22.89
CA LYS A 544 -29.13 19.60 21.59
C LYS A 544 -29.62 21.02 21.28
N LEU A 545 -30.86 21.34 21.64
CA LEU A 545 -31.38 22.70 21.54
C LEU A 545 -30.56 23.69 22.39
N ASN A 546 -30.21 23.31 23.63
CA ASN A 546 -29.36 24.15 24.48
C ASN A 546 -27.92 24.28 23.94
N SER A 547 -27.33 23.20 23.42
CA SER A 547 -25.96 23.26 22.87
C SER A 547 -25.86 24.15 21.63
N HIS A 548 -26.96 24.31 20.88
CA HIS A 548 -27.02 25.15 19.67
C HIS A 548 -27.63 26.54 19.91
N GLY A 549 -27.94 26.89 21.17
CA GLY A 549 -28.51 28.20 21.54
C GLY A 549 -29.91 28.46 20.97
N LEU A 550 -30.72 27.43 20.79
CA LEU A 550 -32.06 27.48 20.19
C LEU A 550 -33.20 27.52 21.23
N VAL A 551 -32.88 27.56 22.53
CA VAL A 551 -33.82 27.57 23.67
C VAL A 551 -33.41 28.62 24.69
#